data_AF-A0A6J5GZ32-F1
#
_entry.id   AF-A0A6J5GZ32-F1
#
_cell.length_a   1.000
_cell.length_b   1.000
_cell.length_c   1.000
_cell.angle_alpha   90.00
_cell.angle_beta   90.00
_cell.angle_gamma   90.00
#
_symmetry.space_group_name_H-M   'P 1'
#
loop_
_entity.id
_entity.type
_entity.pdbx_description
1 polymer ?
#
loop_
_entity_poly.entity_id
_entity_poly.type
_entity_poly.pdbx_seq_one_letter_code
_entity_poly.pdbx_strand_id
1 'polypeptide(L)'
;MKTQNTLNVTLLAPGSTIEGNFILDHGVSLFGIVDGNVISNEGLLHVGVGGLVKGQVEGEHVRVDGTVEGDLRARGSLEINGRVRGNIFYCGTIRLGERASLEGQLKRVARELTIEGPASVQEPSNVQHLARATSSA
;
A
#
# COMPACT_ATOMS: atom_id res chain seq x y z
N MET A 1 -0.34 -11.52 27.54
CA MET A 1 0.34 -12.40 26.55
C MET A 1 0.86 -11.50 25.45
N LYS A 2 2.18 -11.35 25.30
CA LYS A 2 2.75 -10.59 24.18
C LYS A 2 2.64 -11.47 22.94
N THR A 3 1.73 -11.12 22.02
CA THR A 3 1.65 -11.73 20.69
C THR A 3 3.03 -11.54 20.05
N GLN A 4 3.78 -12.64 19.90
CA GLN A 4 5.03 -12.59 19.16
C GLN A 4 4.65 -12.26 17.72
N ASN A 5 5.05 -11.08 17.25
CA ASN A 5 4.86 -10.65 15.88
C ASN A 5 5.84 -11.44 15.01
N THR A 6 5.48 -12.66 14.65
CA THR A 6 6.24 -13.47 13.71
C THR A 6 6.17 -12.77 12.36
N LEU A 7 7.30 -12.19 11.93
CA LEU A 7 7.42 -11.58 10.61
C LEU A 7 7.45 -12.71 9.58
N ASN A 8 6.26 -13.14 9.15
CA ASN A 8 6.13 -14.04 8.02
C ASN A 8 6.55 -13.27 6.76
N VAL A 9 7.55 -13.79 6.06
CA VAL A 9 8.02 -13.24 4.79
C VAL A 9 8.16 -14.37 3.79
N THR A 10 7.60 -14.18 2.61
CA THR A 10 7.84 -15.07 1.47
C THR A 10 8.98 -14.52 0.62
N LEU A 11 9.86 -15.41 0.16
CA LEU A 11 10.98 -15.06 -0.72
C LEU A 11 10.84 -15.81 -2.03
N LEU A 12 10.78 -15.09 -3.15
CA LEU A 12 10.99 -15.68 -4.47
C LEU A 12 12.43 -15.44 -4.90
N ALA A 13 13.19 -16.53 -4.93
CA ALA A 13 14.60 -16.49 -5.30
C ALA A 13 14.78 -16.20 -6.81
N PRO A 14 15.94 -15.62 -7.21
CA PRO A 14 16.28 -15.48 -8.62
C PRO A 14 16.17 -16.80 -9.38
N GLY A 15 15.75 -16.75 -10.65
CA GLY A 15 15.50 -17.94 -11.47
C GLY A 15 14.13 -18.59 -11.26
N SER A 16 13.32 -18.09 -10.32
CA SER A 16 11.93 -18.51 -10.14
C SER A 16 11.02 -17.74 -11.10
N THR A 17 10.05 -18.42 -11.72
CA THR A 17 9.01 -17.81 -12.54
C THR A 17 7.64 -18.22 -12.03
N ILE A 18 6.75 -17.25 -11.86
CA ILE A 18 5.33 -17.48 -11.55
C ILE A 18 4.50 -16.98 -12.71
N GLU A 19 3.57 -17.81 -13.17
CA GLU A 19 2.53 -17.43 -14.14
C GLU A 19 1.18 -17.48 -13.42
N GLY A 20 0.46 -16.36 -13.41
CA GLY A 20 -0.84 -16.21 -12.72
C GLY A 20 -0.81 -15.24 -11.54
N ASN A 21 -1.87 -15.27 -10.73
CA ASN A 21 -2.03 -14.33 -9.61
C ASN A 21 -1.36 -14.87 -8.34
N PHE A 22 -0.58 -14.03 -7.68
CA PHE A 22 0.11 -14.32 -6.42
C PHE A 22 -0.45 -13.45 -5.30
N ILE A 23 -1.20 -14.07 -4.39
CA ILE A 23 -1.92 -13.38 -3.31
C ILE A 23 -1.39 -13.86 -1.97
N LEU A 24 -1.01 -12.92 -1.11
CA LEU A 24 -0.37 -13.17 0.17
C LEU A 24 -0.99 -12.30 1.27
N ASP A 25 -1.01 -12.83 2.48
CA ASP A 25 -1.45 -12.14 3.71
C ASP A 25 -0.30 -11.53 4.51
N HIS A 26 0.93 -11.59 3.99
CA HIS A 26 2.15 -11.11 4.64
C HIS A 26 3.17 -10.62 3.60
N GLY A 27 4.29 -10.07 4.06
CA GLY A 27 5.30 -9.46 3.18
C GLY A 27 5.98 -10.44 2.23
N VAL A 28 6.46 -9.92 1.10
CA VAL A 28 7.13 -10.71 0.07
C VAL A 28 8.32 -9.98 -0.53
N SER A 29 9.42 -10.70 -0.72
CA SER A 29 10.57 -10.24 -1.50
C SER A 29 10.70 -11.05 -2.78
N LEU A 30 10.60 -10.35 -3.92
CA LEU A 30 10.56 -10.92 -5.26
C LEU A 30 11.85 -10.60 -6.00
N PHE A 31 12.66 -11.61 -6.28
CA PHE A 31 13.87 -11.49 -7.11
C PHE A 31 13.78 -12.29 -8.41
N GLY A 32 12.63 -12.93 -8.67
CA GLY A 32 12.32 -13.69 -9.88
C GLY A 32 11.41 -12.94 -10.86
N ILE A 33 10.78 -13.69 -11.76
CA ILE A 33 9.83 -13.17 -12.75
C ILE A 33 8.41 -13.55 -12.32
N VAL A 34 7.49 -12.58 -12.33
CA VAL A 34 6.07 -12.83 -12.13
C VAL A 34 5.32 -12.29 -13.34
N ASP A 35 4.65 -13.18 -14.07
CA ASP A 35 3.72 -12.85 -15.14
C ASP A 35 2.29 -12.99 -14.61
N GLY A 36 1.76 -11.89 -14.07
CA GLY A 36 0.47 -11.83 -13.41
C GLY A 36 0.44 -10.82 -12.26
N ASN A 37 -0.65 -10.85 -11.49
CA ASN A 37 -0.89 -9.86 -10.43
C ASN A 37 -0.31 -10.31 -9.09
N VAL A 38 0.33 -9.38 -8.36
CA VAL A 38 0.85 -9.62 -7.01
C VAL A 38 0.08 -8.76 -6.02
N ILE A 39 -0.54 -9.39 -5.02
CA ILE A 39 -1.31 -8.71 -3.98
C ILE A 39 -0.79 -9.15 -2.61
N SER A 40 -0.30 -8.20 -1.82
CA SER A 40 0.20 -8.40 -0.46
C SER A 40 -0.63 -7.55 0.51
N ASN A 41 -1.48 -8.17 1.33
CA ASN A 41 -2.37 -7.41 2.22
C ASN A 41 -1.63 -6.73 3.37
N GLU A 42 -0.60 -7.38 3.91
CA GLU A 42 0.22 -6.86 5.00
C GLU A 42 1.71 -6.97 4.68
N GLY A 43 2.52 -6.25 5.45
CA GLY A 43 3.98 -6.29 5.34
C GLY A 43 4.56 -5.49 4.16
N LEU A 44 5.82 -5.81 3.86
CA LEU A 44 6.58 -5.19 2.77
C LEU A 44 6.46 -6.03 1.51
N LEU A 45 5.94 -5.46 0.43
CA LEU A 45 6.06 -5.99 -0.92
C LEU A 45 7.30 -5.37 -1.56
N HIS A 46 8.34 -6.17 -1.70
CA HIS A 46 9.64 -5.77 -2.24
C HIS A 46 9.89 -6.43 -3.58
N VAL A 47 9.96 -5.64 -4.64
CA VAL A 47 10.49 -6.07 -5.94
C VAL A 47 11.99 -5.78 -5.95
N GLY A 48 12.79 -6.80 -5.70
CA GLY A 48 14.23 -6.70 -5.59
C GLY A 48 14.93 -6.49 -6.94
N VAL A 49 16.24 -6.22 -6.88
CA VAL A 49 17.07 -6.05 -8.09
C VAL A 49 17.03 -7.33 -8.93
N GLY A 50 16.78 -7.19 -10.23
CA GLY A 50 16.61 -8.32 -11.15
C GLY A 50 15.20 -8.93 -11.14
N GLY A 51 14.35 -8.56 -10.18
CA GLY A 51 12.94 -8.94 -10.17
C GLY A 51 12.16 -8.21 -11.26
N LEU A 52 11.27 -8.94 -11.94
CA LEU A 52 10.38 -8.41 -12.96
C LEU A 52 8.95 -8.83 -12.64
N VAL A 53 8.05 -7.86 -12.51
CA VAL A 53 6.61 -8.12 -12.40
C VAL A 53 5.89 -7.53 -13.60
N LYS A 54 5.15 -8.38 -14.33
CA LYS A 54 4.28 -7.99 -15.43
C LYS A 54 2.84 -8.17 -14.99
N GLY A 55 2.19 -7.07 -14.63
CA GLY A 55 0.83 -7.10 -14.08
C GLY A 55 0.64 -6.08 -12.97
N GLN A 56 -0.46 -6.23 -12.23
CA GLN A 56 -0.79 -5.31 -11.15
C GLN A 56 -0.05 -5.67 -9.86
N VAL A 57 0.50 -4.67 -9.19
CA VAL A 57 1.19 -4.82 -7.90
C VAL A 57 0.42 -4.04 -6.85
N GLU A 58 -0.06 -4.71 -5.81
CA GLU A 58 -0.79 -4.09 -4.72
C GLU A 58 -0.20 -4.46 -3.35
N GLY A 59 0.05 -3.45 -2.51
CA GLY A 59 0.52 -3.68 -1.15
C GLY A 59 0.38 -2.50 -0.20
N GLU A 60 0.54 -2.77 1.11
CA GLU A 60 0.55 -1.72 2.14
C GLU A 60 1.86 -0.90 2.06
N HIS A 61 3.00 -1.57 2.16
CA HIS A 61 4.32 -0.97 1.96
C HIS A 61 4.95 -1.57 0.71
N VAL A 62 5.18 -0.75 -0.31
CA VAL A 62 5.74 -1.21 -1.59
C VAL A 62 7.12 -0.60 -1.81
N ARG A 63 8.11 -1.45 -2.08
CA ARG A 63 9.47 -1.07 -2.45
C ARG A 63 9.85 -1.68 -3.79
N VAL A 64 10.22 -0.85 -4.76
CA VAL A 64 10.62 -1.30 -6.10
C VAL A 64 12.07 -0.92 -6.37
N ASP A 65 12.96 -1.90 -6.28
CA ASP A 65 14.36 -1.80 -6.73
C ASP A 65 14.56 -2.45 -8.12
N GLY A 66 13.66 -3.36 -8.52
CA GLY A 66 13.67 -4.03 -9.82
C GLY A 66 12.85 -3.32 -10.90
N THR A 67 12.13 -4.11 -11.71
CA THR A 67 11.26 -3.62 -12.79
C THR A 67 9.81 -4.04 -12.59
N VAL A 68 8.89 -3.10 -12.73
CA VAL A 68 7.43 -3.37 -12.72
C VAL A 68 6.83 -2.83 -14.03
N GLU A 69 6.15 -3.70 -14.76
CA GLU A 69 5.40 -3.39 -15.97
C GLU A 69 3.90 -3.62 -15.71
N GLY A 70 3.20 -2.55 -15.34
CA GLY A 70 1.78 -2.60 -14.98
C GLY A 70 1.40 -1.56 -13.93
N ASP A 71 0.15 -1.63 -13.47
CA ASP A 71 -0.35 -0.69 -12.48
C ASP A 71 0.14 -1.03 -11.07
N LEU A 72 0.56 -0.02 -10.31
CA LEU A 72 1.05 -0.16 -8.94
C LEU A 72 0.10 0.55 -7.98
N ARG A 73 -0.35 -0.14 -6.93
CA ARG A 73 -1.17 0.39 -5.84
C ARG A 73 -0.46 0.24 -4.50
N ALA A 74 -0.11 1.36 -3.87
CA ALA A 74 0.50 1.39 -2.55
C ALA A 74 -0.43 2.07 -1.54
N ARG A 75 -0.81 1.37 -0.47
CA ARG A 75 -1.81 1.85 0.50
C ARG A 75 -1.24 2.62 1.69
N GLY A 76 0.05 2.45 2.01
CA GLY A 76 0.71 3.12 3.13
C GLY A 76 1.95 3.91 2.71
N SER A 77 2.95 3.23 2.15
CA SER A 77 4.19 3.87 1.68
C SER A 77 4.70 3.28 0.38
N LEU A 78 5.22 4.14 -0.48
CA LEU A 78 5.83 3.76 -1.75
C LEU A 78 7.28 4.22 -1.83
N GLU A 79 8.19 3.30 -2.06
CA GLU A 79 9.60 3.57 -2.35
C GLU A 79 9.96 3.02 -3.73
N ILE A 80 10.48 3.86 -4.62
CA ILE A 80 10.89 3.44 -5.96
C ILE A 80 12.35 3.84 -6.15
N ASN A 81 13.21 2.86 -6.36
CA ASN A 81 14.61 3.02 -6.76
C ASN A 81 14.88 2.44 -8.16
N GLY A 82 14.01 1.55 -8.65
CA GLY A 82 14.10 0.87 -9.94
C GLY A 82 13.24 1.51 -11.04
N ARG A 83 12.73 0.68 -11.95
CA ARG A 83 11.91 1.11 -13.10
C ARG A 83 10.46 0.68 -12.93
N VAL A 84 9.53 1.60 -13.10
CA VAL A 84 8.09 1.32 -13.12
C VAL A 84 7.50 1.88 -14.40
N ARG A 85 6.83 1.02 -15.18
CA ARG A 85 6.12 1.37 -16.41
C ARG A 85 4.64 1.05 -16.24
N GLY A 86 3.83 2.07 -16.00
CA GLY A 86 2.39 1.94 -15.75
C GLY A 86 1.85 3.02 -14.83
N ASN A 87 0.59 2.90 -14.43
CA ASN A 87 -0.04 3.89 -13.56
C ASN A 87 0.23 3.57 -12.10
N ILE A 88 0.64 4.57 -11.34
CA ILE A 88 1.01 4.44 -9.94
C ILE A 88 -0.02 5.19 -9.10
N PHE A 89 -0.73 4.45 -8.27
CA PHE A 89 -1.68 4.95 -7.29
C PHE A 89 -1.09 4.77 -5.91
N TYR A 90 -0.83 5.86 -5.21
CA TYR A 90 -0.27 5.79 -3.86
C TYR A 90 -1.10 6.58 -2.86
N CYS A 91 -1.18 6.01 -1.66
CA CYS A 91 -1.65 6.63 -0.44
C CYS A 91 -0.44 7.02 0.42
N GLY A 92 -0.58 8.04 1.25
CA GLY A 92 0.45 8.39 2.22
C GLY A 92 1.71 9.00 1.61
N THR A 93 2.87 8.38 1.87
CA THR A 93 4.19 8.93 1.52
C THR A 93 4.83 8.21 0.34
N ILE A 94 5.52 8.97 -0.50
CA ILE A 94 6.29 8.47 -1.63
C ILE A 94 7.75 8.89 -1.49
N ARG A 95 8.67 7.97 -1.77
CA ARG A 95 10.11 8.20 -1.84
C ARG A 95 10.62 7.72 -3.18
N LEU A 96 11.34 8.59 -3.89
CA LEU A 96 11.99 8.27 -5.14
C LEU A 96 13.49 8.31 -4.92
N GLY A 97 14.17 7.21 -5.24
CA GLY A 97 15.62 7.11 -5.19
C GLY A 97 16.28 7.75 -6.41
N GLU A 98 17.61 7.88 -6.33
CA GLU A 98 18.42 8.51 -7.39
C GLU A 98 18.33 7.83 -8.75
N ARG A 99 18.00 6.53 -8.77
CA ARG A 99 17.88 5.71 -9.99
C ARG A 99 16.43 5.44 -10.41
N ALA A 100 15.46 6.07 -9.74
CA ALA A 100 14.05 5.85 -10.02
C ALA A 100 13.69 6.31 -11.45
N SER A 101 13.09 5.40 -12.22
CA SER A 101 12.57 5.69 -13.57
C SER A 101 11.10 5.35 -13.61
N LEU A 102 10.26 6.36 -13.87
CA LEU A 102 8.81 6.26 -13.85
C LEU A 102 8.28 6.60 -15.25
N GLU A 103 7.64 5.64 -15.88
CA GLU A 103 6.99 5.80 -17.19
C GLU A 103 5.49 5.57 -17.03
N GLY A 104 4.73 6.64 -16.83
CA GLY A 104 3.28 6.57 -16.70
C GLY A 104 2.72 7.70 -15.86
N GLN A 105 1.51 7.51 -15.36
CA GLN A 105 0.84 8.49 -14.51
C GLN A 105 1.07 8.18 -13.04
N LEU A 106 1.48 9.18 -12.27
CA LEU A 106 1.56 9.11 -10.81
C LEU A 106 0.38 9.88 -10.22
N LYS A 107 -0.51 9.18 -9.52
CA LYS A 107 -1.70 9.75 -8.90
C LYS A 107 -1.75 9.44 -7.41
N ARG A 108 -1.83 10.49 -6.59
CA ARG A 108 -2.15 10.32 -5.17
C ARG A 108 -3.64 10.02 -5.04
N VAL A 109 -3.97 8.95 -4.33
CA VAL A 109 -5.35 8.58 -4.01
C VAL A 109 -5.57 8.72 -2.51
N ALA A 110 -6.82 9.03 -2.12
CA ALA A 110 -7.20 8.94 -0.72
C ALA A 110 -7.09 7.46 -0.31
N ARG A 111 -6.62 7.21 0.92
CA ARG A 111 -6.75 5.88 1.49
C ARG A 111 -8.24 5.64 1.65
N GLU A 112 -8.83 4.83 0.79
CA GLU A 112 -10.16 4.27 1.06
C GLU A 112 -9.99 3.48 2.35
N LEU A 113 -10.47 4.05 3.46
CA LEU A 113 -10.58 3.34 4.72
C LEU A 113 -11.59 2.24 4.43
N THR A 114 -11.15 0.98 4.33
CA THR A 114 -12.07 -0.15 4.42
C THR A 114 -12.79 0.01 5.76
N ILE A 115 -14.04 0.48 5.71
CA ILE A 115 -14.92 0.54 6.87
C ILE A 115 -15.15 -0.92 7.26
N GLU A 116 -14.46 -1.40 8.29
CA GLU A 116 -14.80 -2.65 8.95
C GLU A 116 -16.16 -2.47 9.66
N GLY A 117 -17.26 -2.56 8.92
CA GLY A 117 -18.62 -2.76 9.43
C GLY A 117 -19.23 -1.62 10.30
N PRO A 118 -20.57 -1.56 10.41
CA PRO A 118 -21.25 -0.40 10.99
C PRO A 118 -21.32 -0.53 12.52
N ALA A 119 -20.41 0.11 13.25
CA ALA A 119 -20.63 0.39 14.66
C ALA A 119 -21.39 1.72 14.83
N SER A 120 -22.71 1.61 14.80
CA SER A 120 -23.70 2.50 15.44
C SER A 120 -23.51 4.02 15.28
N VAL A 121 -24.35 4.59 14.41
CA VAL A 121 -24.88 5.96 14.54
C VAL A 121 -25.28 6.22 16.00
N GLN A 122 -24.65 7.20 16.64
CA GLN A 122 -25.21 7.87 17.82
C GLN A 122 -25.65 9.27 17.39
N GLU A 123 -26.95 9.49 17.48
CA GLU A 123 -27.68 10.71 17.13
C GLU A 123 -27.17 11.93 17.92
N PRO A 124 -27.29 13.15 17.38
CA PRO A 124 -26.81 14.35 18.06
C PRO A 124 -27.70 14.71 19.27
N SER A 125 -27.12 14.61 20.47
CA SER A 125 -27.70 15.17 21.69
C SER A 125 -27.57 16.70 21.66
N ASN A 126 -28.71 17.35 21.45
CA ASN A 126 -28.91 18.78 21.49
C ASN A 126 -28.91 19.25 22.96
N VAL A 127 -27.95 20.09 23.38
CA VAL A 127 -28.05 20.85 24.63
C VAL A 127 -27.76 22.33 24.36
N GLN A 128 -28.83 23.11 24.32
CA GLN A 128 -28.81 24.57 24.35
C GLN A 128 -28.26 25.05 25.70
N HIS A 129 -27.24 25.90 25.69
CA HIS A 129 -27.01 26.82 26.80
C HIS A 129 -26.54 28.18 26.27
N LEU A 130 -27.50 29.06 26.01
CA LEU A 130 -27.26 30.50 25.87
C LEU A 130 -27.40 31.12 27.26
N ALA A 131 -26.26 31.40 27.89
CA ALA A 131 -26.20 32.22 29.08
C ALA A 131 -26.62 33.66 28.71
N ARG A 132 -27.64 34.19 29.38
CA ARG A 132 -27.90 35.64 29.40
C ARG A 132 -27.73 36.14 30.83
N ALA A 133 -26.63 36.87 31.02
CA ALA A 133 -26.49 37.84 32.08
C ALA A 133 -27.30 39.10 31.72
N THR A 134 -28.06 39.65 32.67
CA THR A 134 -28.33 41.11 32.79
C THR A 134 -28.93 41.43 34.16
N SER A 135 -28.16 42.22 34.93
CA SER A 135 -28.53 43.40 35.75
C SER A 135 -29.97 43.63 36.22
N SER A 136 -30.12 43.89 37.53
CA SER A 136 -30.89 45.02 38.12
C SER A 136 -30.64 45.01 39.64
N ALA A 137 -29.98 46.03 40.19
CA ALA A 137 -30.57 47.24 40.81
C ALA A 137 -30.61 47.10 42.34
#